data_AF-A0A0C9T8F2-F1
#
_entry.id   AF-A0A0C9T8F2-F1
#
_cell.length_a   1.000
_cell.length_b   1.000
_cell.length_c   1.000
_cell.angle_alpha   90.00
_cell.angle_beta   90.00
_cell.angle_gamma   90.00
#
_symmetry.space_group_name_H-M   'P 1'
#
loop_
_entity.id
_entity.type
_entity.pdbx_description
1 polymer ?
#
loop_
_entity_poly.entity_id
_entity_poly.type
_entity_poly.pdbx_seq_one_letter_code
_entity_poly.pdbx_strand_id
1 'polypeptide(L)'
;MSTPSKTSLLHLYGGLLRASRSFSSYNFRTYFISRTKRVWKEFQSNPSPERVSDFYKANLEELDILRRSAVVNSIYGGRKLVVESNQGVKRLRSDN
;
A
#
# COMPACT_ATOMS: atom_id res chain seq x y z
N MET A 1 -26.30 5.78 -7.55
CA MET A 1 -25.04 5.14 -7.11
C MET A 1 -24.95 5.31 -5.61
N SER A 2 -24.94 4.22 -4.83
CA SER A 2 -24.86 4.33 -3.36
C SER A 2 -23.46 4.77 -2.94
N THR A 3 -23.36 5.80 -2.11
CA THR A 3 -22.09 6.20 -1.50
C THR A 3 -21.59 5.08 -0.58
N PRO A 4 -20.33 4.62 -0.72
CA PRO A 4 -19.80 3.57 0.14
C PRO A 4 -19.67 4.06 1.59
N SER A 5 -19.91 3.15 2.55
CA SER A 5 -19.78 3.46 3.97
C SER A 5 -18.33 3.77 4.35
N LYS A 6 -18.15 4.62 5.37
CA LYS A 6 -16.84 4.93 5.96
C LYS A 6 -16.09 3.67 6.40
N THR A 7 -16.79 2.66 6.92
CA THR A 7 -16.20 1.38 7.32
C THR A 7 -15.63 0.61 6.13
N SER A 8 -16.36 0.57 5.01
CA SER A 8 -15.91 -0.05 3.77
C SER A 8 -14.66 0.62 3.20
N LEU A 9 -14.58 1.96 3.28
CA LEU A 9 -13.41 2.73 2.88
C LEU A 9 -12.18 2.42 3.75
N LEU A 10 -12.35 2.33 5.06
CA LEU A 10 -11.26 1.95 5.98
C LEU A 10 -10.80 0.51 5.75
N HIS A 11 -11.74 -0.41 5.50
CA HIS A 11 -11.41 -1.79 5.18
C HIS A 11 -10.62 -1.90 3.87
N LEU A 12 -11.00 -1.12 2.85
CA LEU A 12 -10.28 -1.02 1.58
C LEU A 12 -8.85 -0.50 1.78
N TYR A 13 -8.68 0.60 2.52
CA TYR A 13 -7.37 1.15 2.84
C TYR A 13 -6.48 0.14 3.59
N GLY A 14 -7.04 -0.55 4.59
CA GLY A 14 -6.34 -1.63 5.29
C GLY A 14 -6.00 -2.81 4.37
N GLY A 15 -6.89 -3.14 3.43
CA GLY A 15 -6.66 -4.13 2.38
C GLY A 15 -5.46 -3.79 1.51
N LEU A 16 -5.44 -2.57 0.96
CA LEU A 16 -4.34 -2.06 0.13
C LEU A 16 -3.01 -2.10 0.88
N LEU A 17 -2.97 -1.58 2.11
CA LEU A 17 -1.75 -1.62 2.92
C LEU A 17 -1.27 -3.03 3.24
N ARG A 18 -2.17 -4.00 3.41
CA ARG A 18 -1.80 -5.41 3.62
C ARG A 18 -1.23 -6.02 2.34
N ALA A 19 -1.86 -5.78 1.18
CA ALA A 19 -1.36 -6.24 -0.12
C ALA A 19 0.00 -5.60 -0.46
N SER A 20 0.18 -4.31 -0.21
CA SER A 20 1.47 -3.62 -0.38
C SER A 20 2.56 -4.20 0.52
N ARG A 21 2.23 -4.67 1.72
CA ARG A 21 3.19 -5.33 2.63
C ARG A 21 3.54 -6.75 2.22
N SER A 22 2.69 -7.45 1.48
CA SER A 22 2.97 -8.82 1.03
C SER A 22 4.00 -8.92 -0.10
N PHE A 23 4.43 -7.81 -0.68
CA PHE A 23 5.53 -7.82 -1.65
C PHE A 23 6.84 -8.24 -0.98
N SER A 24 7.50 -9.22 -1.59
CA SER A 24 8.80 -9.74 -1.13
C SER A 24 9.90 -8.71 -1.33
N SER A 25 9.93 -8.03 -2.47
CA SER A 25 10.96 -7.03 -2.80
C SER A 25 10.75 -5.69 -2.06
N TYR A 26 11.82 -5.18 -1.44
CA TYR A 26 11.85 -3.88 -0.77
C TYR A 26 11.23 -2.73 -1.57
N ASN A 27 11.65 -2.59 -2.84
CA ASN A 27 11.30 -1.44 -3.67
C ASN A 27 9.78 -1.36 -3.87
N PHE A 28 9.15 -2.46 -4.26
CA PHE A 28 7.70 -2.51 -4.45
C PHE A 28 6.96 -2.31 -3.14
N ARG A 29 7.37 -3.02 -2.08
CA ARG A 29 6.76 -2.88 -0.75
C ARG A 29 6.75 -1.44 -0.26
N THR A 30 7.90 -0.78 -0.28
CA THR A 30 8.03 0.60 0.20
C THR A 30 7.35 1.62 -0.70
N TYR A 31 7.45 1.45 -2.03
CA TYR A 31 6.76 2.29 -3.00
C TYR A 31 5.24 2.24 -2.82
N PHE A 32 4.65 1.03 -2.83
CA PHE A 32 3.21 0.89 -2.74
C PHE A 32 2.67 1.35 -1.39
N ILE A 33 3.37 1.08 -0.27
CA ILE A 33 2.97 1.62 1.05
C ILE A 33 2.93 3.16 1.02
N SER A 34 3.97 3.79 0.47
CA SER A 34 4.09 5.24 0.42
C SER A 34 3.05 5.86 -0.53
N ARG A 35 2.83 5.24 -1.69
CA ARG A 35 1.83 5.64 -2.67
C ARG A 35 0.42 5.54 -2.10
N THR A 36 0.04 4.42 -1.50
CA THR A 36 -1.28 4.24 -0.87
C THR A 36 -1.53 5.31 0.20
N LYS A 37 -0.55 5.58 1.07
CA LYS A 37 -0.67 6.64 2.10
C LYS A 37 -0.83 8.03 1.50
N ARG A 38 -0.03 8.36 0.48
CA ARG A 38 -0.08 9.66 -0.20
C ARG A 38 -1.43 9.87 -0.88
N VAL A 39 -1.86 8.92 -1.70
CA VAL A 39 -3.14 8.96 -2.42
C VAL A 39 -4.32 9.06 -1.43
N TRP A 40 -4.26 8.32 -0.32
CA TRP A 40 -5.27 8.41 0.73
C TRP A 40 -5.32 9.80 1.37
N LYS A 41 -4.16 10.39 1.69
CA LYS A 41 -4.10 11.75 2.25
C LYS A 41 -4.62 12.79 1.27
N GLU A 42 -4.29 12.67 -0.01
CA GLU A 42 -4.82 13.55 -1.08
C GLU A 42 -6.34 13.42 -1.21
N PHE A 43 -6.88 12.20 -1.12
CA PHE A 43 -8.32 11.94 -1.14
C PHE A 43 -9.04 12.58 0.06
N GLN A 44 -8.46 12.52 1.25
CA GLN A 44 -9.03 13.10 2.47
C GLN A 44 -9.17 14.63 2.41
N SER A 45 -8.36 15.32 1.59
CA SER A 45 -8.38 16.78 1.51
C SER A 45 -9.67 17.33 0.91
N ASN A 46 -10.29 16.63 -0.05
CA ASN A 46 -11.46 17.12 -0.79
C ASN A 46 -12.46 15.97 -1.07
N PRO A 47 -13.25 15.52 -0.07
CA PRO A 47 -14.21 14.45 -0.25
C PRO A 47 -15.51 14.97 -0.87
N SER A 48 -15.85 14.51 -2.08
CA SER A 48 -17.19 14.65 -2.67
C SER A 48 -17.86 13.27 -2.83
N PRO A 49 -19.19 13.15 -2.72
CA PRO A 49 -19.88 11.86 -2.79
C PRO A 49 -19.60 11.05 -4.06
N GLU A 50 -19.52 11.73 -5.21
CA GLU A 50 -19.19 11.12 -6.51
C GLU A 50 -17.75 10.61 -6.53
N ARG A 51 -16.80 11.47 -6.14
CA ARG A 51 -15.38 11.12 -6.05
C ARG A 51 -15.14 9.95 -5.09
N VAL A 52 -15.91 9.86 -4.00
CA VAL A 52 -15.82 8.75 -3.05
C VAL A 52 -16.22 7.42 -3.70
N SER A 53 -17.30 7.41 -4.49
CA SER A 53 -17.73 6.22 -5.24
C SER A 53 -16.68 5.80 -6.28
N ASP A 54 -16.17 6.76 -7.06
CA ASP A 54 -15.21 6.48 -8.12
C ASP A 54 -13.86 6.02 -7.55
N PHE A 55 -13.40 6.69 -6.50
CA PHE A 55 -12.20 6.29 -5.76
C PHE A 55 -12.34 4.87 -5.23
N TYR A 56 -13.48 4.52 -4.64
CA TYR A 56 -13.72 3.19 -4.10
C TYR A 56 -13.64 2.11 -5.18
N LYS A 57 -14.28 2.32 -6.33
CA LYS A 57 -14.25 1.37 -7.46
C LYS A 57 -12.83 1.19 -8.01
N ALA A 58 -12.13 2.29 -8.30
CA ALA A 58 -10.77 2.24 -8.83
C ALA A 58 -9.80 1.51 -7.88
N ASN A 59 -9.92 1.76 -6.57
CA ASN A 59 -9.05 1.15 -5.58
C ASN A 59 -9.39 -0.33 -5.30
N LEU A 60 -10.63 -0.78 -5.56
CA LEU A 60 -10.97 -2.20 -5.53
C LEU A 60 -10.24 -2.97 -6.65
N GLU A 61 -10.23 -2.42 -7.85
CA GLU A 61 -9.48 -2.99 -8.98
C GLU A 61 -7.96 -2.99 -8.68
N GLU A 62 -7.45 -1.87 -8.13
CA GLU A 62 -6.04 -1.77 -7.72
C GLU A 62 -5.68 -2.80 -6.64
N LEU A 63 -6.56 -3.05 -5.66
CA LEU A 63 -6.35 -4.06 -4.62
C LEU A 63 -6.13 -5.45 -5.23
N ASP A 64 -6.93 -5.83 -6.22
CA ASP A 64 -6.82 -7.13 -6.88
C ASP A 64 -5.58 -7.23 -7.77
N ILE A 65 -5.17 -6.12 -8.40
CA ILE A 65 -3.89 -6.04 -9.11
C ILE A 65 -2.71 -6.20 -8.14
N LEU A 66 -2.72 -5.51 -7.00
CA LEU A 66 -1.65 -5.59 -6.00
C LEU A 66 -1.52 -7.00 -5.43
N ARG A 67 -2.64 -7.67 -5.13
CA ARG A 67 -2.64 -9.06 -4.63
C ARG A 67 -1.98 -10.01 -5.62
N ARG A 68 -2.38 -9.97 -6.89
CA ARG A 68 -1.79 -10.81 -7.95
C ARG A 68 -0.31 -10.48 -8.15
N SER A 69 0.04 -9.21 -8.18
CA SER A 69 1.42 -8.74 -8.37
C SER A 69 2.33 -9.14 -7.21
N ALA A 70 1.83 -9.13 -5.97
CA ALA A 70 2.56 -9.60 -4.80
C ALA A 70 2.87 -11.10 -4.90
N VAL A 71 1.92 -11.91 -5.36
CA VAL A 71 2.13 -13.35 -5.59
C VAL A 71 3.19 -13.57 -6.67
N VAL A 72 3.08 -12.92 -7.83
CA VAL A 72 4.09 -13.02 -8.90
C VAL A 72 5.47 -12.59 -8.40
N ASN A 73 5.54 -11.48 -7.65
CA ASN A 73 6.79 -11.02 -7.04
C ASN A 73 7.37 -12.02 -6.05
N SER A 74 6.55 -12.79 -5.35
CA SER A 74 7.04 -13.84 -4.44
C SER A 74 7.62 -15.05 -5.20
N ILE A 75 6.99 -15.44 -6.32
CA ILE A 75 7.44 -16.57 -7.16
C ILE A 75 8.78 -16.26 -7.81
N TYR A 76 8.93 -15.05 -8.35
CA TYR A 76 10.16 -14.57 -9.00
C TYR A 76 11.03 -13.73 -8.05
N GLY A 77 10.85 -13.89 -6.75
CA GLY A 77 11.60 -13.16 -5.74
C GLY A 77 13.06 -13.58 -5.73
N GLY A 78 13.97 -12.61 -5.91
CA GLY A 78 15.41 -12.82 -5.83
C GLY A 78 15.99 -12.74 -4.41
N ARG A 79 17.32 -12.74 -4.32
CA ARG A 79 18.04 -12.47 -3.07
C ARG A 79 17.67 -11.10 -2.51
N LYS A 80 17.58 -11.00 -1.19
CA LYS A 80 17.33 -9.73 -0.49
C LYS A 80 18.41 -8.70 -0.84
N LEU A 81 18.02 -7.44 -0.94
CA LEU A 81 18.94 -6.34 -1.21
C LEU A 81 19.80 -6.05 0.03
N VAL A 82 20.99 -5.47 -0.18
CA VAL A 82 21.89 -5.02 0.92
C VAL A 82 21.19 -4.02 1.86
N VAL A 83 20.24 -3.24 1.34
CA VAL A 83 19.46 -2.30 2.14
C VAL A 83 18.49 -3.02 3.09
N GLU A 84 18.10 -4.25 2.79
CA GLU A 84 17.23 -5.06 3.64
C GLU A 84 18.00 -5.78 4.75
N SER A 85 19.29 -6.11 4.55
CA SER A 85 20.11 -6.78 5.57
C SER A 85 20.44 -5.87 6.76
N ASN A 86 20.49 -4.55 6.55
CA ASN A 86 20.86 -3.58 7.59
C ASN A 86 19.69 -3.10 8.48
N GLN A 87 18.46 -3.57 8.25
CA GLN A 87 17.29 -3.12 9.05
C GLN A 87 17.23 -3.74 10.46
N GLY A 88 17.92 -4.87 10.69
CA GLY A 88 18.00 -5.50 12.02
C GLY A 88 18.98 -4.80 12.97
N VAL A 89 19.95 -4.06 12.43
CA VAL A 89 20.80 -3.17 13.23
C VAL A 89 19.97 -1.93 13.49
N LYS A 90 19.29 -1.86 14.64
CA LYS A 90 18.83 -0.58 15.17
C LYS A 90 20.02 0.35 15.07
N ARG A 91 19.95 1.35 14.18
CA ARG A 91 20.91 2.44 14.18
C ARG A 91 20.68 3.14 15.51
N LEU A 92 21.38 2.68 16.54
CA LEU A 92 21.69 3.51 17.69
C LEU A 92 22.35 4.72 17.05
N ARG A 93 21.61 5.82 16.96
CA ARG A 93 22.23 7.12 16.76
C ARG A 93 22.99 7.36 18.06
N SER A 94 24.16 6.72 18.17
CA SER A 94 25.24 7.24 18.96
C SER A 94 25.79 8.38 18.12
N ASP A 95 25.97 9.54 18.75
CA ASP A 95 26.62 10.72 18.20
C ASP A 95 25.64 11.56 17.35
N ASN A 96 25.22 12.78 17.72
CA ASN A 96 25.77 13.82 18.58
C ASN A 96 24.61 14.63 19.19
#